data_AF-A0A7W0MMC6-F1
#
_entry.id   AF-A0A7W0MMC6-F1
#
_cell.length_a   1.000
_cell.length_b   1.000
_cell.length_c   1.000
_cell.angle_alpha   90.00
_cell.angle_beta   90.00
_cell.angle_gamma   90.00
#
_symmetry.space_group_name_H-M   'P 1'
#
loop_
_entity.id
_entity.type
_entity.pdbx_description
1 polymer ?
#
loop_
_entity_poly.entity_id
_entity_poly.type
_entity_poly.pdbx_seq_one_letter_code
_entity_poly.pdbx_strand_id
1 'polypeptide(L)'
;MSKIIYLTALRRHCGERLLTFPAITRSFDWRGFGPATGMIFDKRVIDTARVMPLLFPNWTLMKLAPAFSSRSILRRADLMSTSLPTPTTTSPMPSTTRPTLPTHDTSARPPAAIPQPSMPPPVTTLSAPLCELLARLKPLPSSAMLERIFTDLSRVLDFLRLAEDGCRQERLTLATLSVLKNVRKQGQAVVELIASSSTGDAAAESEQLSRAALDSISQQITIELESVFDVELAGMEQRVQSAQERVKMESAHGQLRACFQQSIVTLAQVFEPSLEAESLFDDFATQPQQQSLTLADDLWNLIKYARRAAVERDPFAIAVLTEHLRRFCDSSKCHLRYQDWEACTAFIEQLTKPQRVGEAIPLVEGLCCQLEILLAQIKRSNTFAAASPALPATQT
;
A
#
# COMPACT_ATOMS: atom_id res chain seq x y z
N MET A 1 26.10 11.81 -29.00
CA MET A 1 25.01 11.43 -29.93
C MET A 1 23.81 10.74 -29.26
N SER A 2 23.95 10.05 -28.11
CA SER A 2 22.82 9.36 -27.45
C SER A 2 21.71 10.25 -26.83
N LYS A 3 21.93 11.57 -26.67
CA LYS A 3 20.90 12.50 -26.15
C LYS A 3 19.91 12.99 -27.20
N ILE A 4 20.27 13.00 -28.48
CA ILE A 4 19.40 13.47 -29.58
C ILE A 4 18.36 12.40 -29.97
N ILE A 5 18.72 11.12 -29.82
CA ILE A 5 17.82 9.99 -30.09
C ILE A 5 16.66 9.95 -29.06
N TYR A 6 16.92 10.31 -27.80
CA TYR A 6 15.92 10.26 -26.73
C TYR A 6 14.83 11.34 -26.86
N LEU A 7 15.20 12.56 -27.27
CA LEU A 7 14.25 13.65 -27.50
C LEU A 7 13.40 13.44 -28.76
N THR A 8 13.93 12.73 -29.75
CA THR A 8 13.18 12.36 -30.97
C THR A 8 12.16 11.25 -30.70
N ALA A 9 12.46 10.34 -29.76
CA ALA A 9 11.52 9.30 -29.33
C ALA A 9 10.35 9.86 -28.49
N LEU A 10 10.60 10.83 -27.61
CA LEU A 10 9.55 11.51 -26.83
C LEU A 10 8.59 12.32 -27.72
N ARG A 11 9.11 12.95 -28.79
CA ARG A 11 8.28 13.68 -29.77
C ARG A 11 7.31 12.77 -30.53
N ARG A 12 7.70 11.52 -30.78
CA ARG A 12 6.87 10.55 -31.53
C ARG A 12 5.78 9.93 -30.67
N HIS A 13 5.96 9.88 -29.35
CA HIS A 13 5.01 9.24 -28.44
C HIS A 13 3.91 10.18 -27.93
N CYS A 14 4.18 11.49 -27.87
CA CYS A 14 3.20 12.49 -27.41
C CYS A 14 2.38 13.15 -28.55
N GLY A 15 2.53 12.71 -29.79
CA GLY A 15 2.17 13.49 -30.98
C GLY A 15 0.81 13.25 -31.65
N GLU A 16 -0.08 12.36 -31.17
CA GLU A 16 -1.26 11.99 -31.99
C GLU A 16 -2.64 12.07 -31.32
N ARG A 17 -2.78 12.53 -30.07
CA ARG A 17 -4.12 12.74 -29.50
C ARG A 17 -4.18 13.98 -28.61
N LEU A 18 -4.35 15.13 -29.24
CA LEU A 18 -5.07 16.28 -28.67
C LEU A 18 -5.54 17.15 -29.84
N LEU A 19 -6.77 16.89 -30.28
CA LEU A 19 -7.49 17.78 -31.19
C LEU A 19 -8.02 18.98 -30.40
N THR A 20 -7.72 20.16 -30.95
CA THR A 20 -8.49 21.42 -30.94
C THR A 20 -8.74 22.13 -29.61
N PHE A 21 -7.95 23.18 -29.34
CA PHE A 21 -8.43 24.51 -28.91
C PHE A 21 -7.44 25.60 -29.42
N PRO A 22 -7.91 26.76 -29.90
CA PRO A 22 -7.07 27.74 -30.60
C PRO A 22 -6.54 28.86 -29.69
N ALA A 23 -5.54 29.57 -30.23
CA ALA A 23 -4.93 30.84 -29.80
C ALA A 23 -3.76 30.75 -28.80
N ILE A 24 -2.55 30.65 -29.35
CA ILE A 24 -1.50 31.70 -29.36
C ILE A 24 -0.36 31.16 -30.23
N THR A 25 -0.34 31.57 -31.51
CA THR A 25 0.80 31.37 -32.40
C THR A 25 1.55 32.69 -32.52
N ARG A 26 2.69 32.82 -31.82
CA ARG A 26 3.79 33.65 -32.32
C ARG A 26 4.76 32.71 -33.04
N SER A 27 4.90 32.94 -34.34
CA SER A 27 5.80 32.22 -35.23
C SER A 27 7.26 32.33 -34.76
N PHE A 28 7.91 31.20 -34.52
CA PHE A 28 9.37 31.12 -34.40
C PHE A 28 9.88 30.40 -35.66
N ASP A 29 10.51 31.15 -36.55
CA ASP A 29 11.09 30.63 -37.79
C ASP A 29 12.47 30.03 -37.50
N TRP A 30 12.63 28.72 -37.77
CA TRP A 30 13.87 27.98 -37.52
C TRP A 30 14.70 27.76 -38.78
N ARG A 31 14.37 28.41 -39.90
CA ARG A 31 15.19 28.35 -41.13
C ARG A 31 16.38 29.31 -41.05
N GLY A 32 17.42 28.95 -40.30
CA GLY A 32 18.63 29.79 -40.27
C GLY A 32 19.87 29.32 -39.53
N PHE A 33 19.92 28.13 -38.92
CA PHE A 33 21.10 27.71 -38.15
C PHE A 33 21.90 26.60 -38.83
N GLY A 34 23.04 27.00 -39.41
CA GLY A 34 24.11 26.11 -39.83
C GLY A 34 25.02 25.68 -38.66
N PRO A 35 25.90 24.68 -38.87
CA PRO A 35 26.59 23.97 -37.80
C PRO A 35 27.89 24.66 -37.38
N ALA A 36 27.80 25.83 -36.74
CA ALA A 36 28.93 26.43 -36.01
C ALA A 36 28.47 27.60 -35.14
N THR A 37 27.72 27.36 -34.07
CA THR A 37 27.52 28.40 -33.04
C THR A 37 27.27 27.73 -31.68
N GLY A 38 28.08 28.10 -30.69
CA GLY A 38 28.02 27.56 -29.34
C GLY A 38 26.64 27.76 -28.70
N MET A 39 26.13 26.71 -28.06
CA MET A 39 24.89 26.78 -27.28
C MET A 39 25.12 27.64 -26.03
N ILE A 40 24.51 28.82 -26.01
CA ILE A 40 24.23 29.53 -24.76
C ILE A 40 22.92 28.94 -24.24
N PHE A 41 23.00 28.16 -23.15
CA PHE A 41 21.80 27.69 -22.46
C PHE A 41 21.19 28.84 -21.64
N ASP A 42 19.88 29.02 -21.77
CA ASP A 42 19.10 29.90 -20.91
C ASP A 42 19.28 29.46 -19.44
N LYS A 43 19.58 30.43 -18.58
CA LYS A 43 19.81 30.25 -17.13
C LYS A 43 18.65 29.50 -16.46
N ARG A 44 17.43 29.63 -16.97
CA ARG A 44 16.23 28.92 -16.46
C ARG A 44 16.28 27.39 -16.67
N VAL A 45 16.91 26.93 -17.76
CA VAL A 45 17.08 25.49 -18.05
C VAL A 45 18.14 24.88 -17.14
N ILE A 46 19.19 25.65 -16.83
CA ILE A 46 20.25 25.24 -15.90
C ILE A 46 19.74 25.20 -14.45
N ASP A 47 18.90 26.15 -14.06
CA ASP A 47 18.31 26.19 -12.71
C ASP A 47 17.29 25.04 -12.52
N THR A 48 16.52 24.68 -13.54
CA THR A 48 15.60 23.51 -13.49
C THR A 48 16.37 22.19 -13.38
N ALA A 49 17.54 22.08 -14.02
CA ALA A 49 18.40 20.90 -13.94
C ALA A 49 19.12 20.75 -12.58
N ARG A 50 19.27 21.84 -11.80
CA ARG A 50 19.86 21.81 -10.45
C ARG A 50 18.90 21.34 -9.37
N VAL A 51 17.58 21.49 -9.56
CA VAL A 51 16.56 21.14 -8.56
C VAL A 51 16.15 19.66 -8.66
N MET A 52 16.28 19.05 -9.84
CA MET A 52 15.88 17.66 -10.08
C MET A 52 16.52 16.60 -9.15
N PRO A 53 17.82 16.64 -8.81
CA PRO A 53 18.42 15.67 -7.88
C PRO A 53 17.94 15.81 -6.43
N LEU A 54 17.39 16.98 -6.06
CA LEU A 54 16.82 17.23 -4.72
C LEU A 54 15.37 16.76 -4.61
N LEU A 55 14.68 16.61 -5.74
CA LEU A 55 13.27 16.19 -5.79
C LEU A 55 13.11 14.65 -5.92
N PHE A 56 14.13 13.93 -6.41
CA PHE A 56 14.02 12.47 -6.65
C PHE A 56 15.34 11.71 -6.40
N PRO A 57 15.78 11.50 -5.14
CA PRO A 57 17.03 10.80 -4.84
C PRO A 57 17.03 9.30 -5.23
N ASN A 58 15.85 8.67 -5.39
CA ASN A 58 15.73 7.23 -5.64
C ASN A 58 15.42 6.83 -7.10
N TRP A 59 15.35 7.78 -8.04
CA TRP A 59 15.05 7.49 -9.45
C TRP A 59 16.14 6.62 -10.13
N THR A 60 17.36 6.63 -9.59
CA THR A 60 18.50 5.87 -10.13
C THR A 60 18.39 4.35 -9.94
N LEU A 61 17.49 3.86 -9.07
CA LEU A 61 17.30 2.43 -8.80
C LEU A 61 16.30 1.73 -9.75
N MET A 62 15.53 2.49 -10.54
CA MET A 62 14.67 1.93 -11.58
C MET A 62 15.38 1.94 -12.94
N LYS A 63 16.37 1.07 -13.10
CA LYS A 63 16.86 0.66 -14.43
C LYS A 63 17.03 -0.86 -14.52
N LEU A 64 16.12 -1.44 -15.30
CA LEU A 64 16.31 -2.59 -16.20
C LEU A 64 16.68 -3.95 -15.58
N ALA A 65 15.68 -4.84 -15.48
CA ALA A 65 15.87 -6.27 -15.70
C ALA A 65 14.74 -6.79 -16.61
N PRO A 66 15.04 -7.39 -17.78
CA PRO A 66 14.04 -8.01 -18.63
C PRO A 66 13.66 -9.39 -18.08
N ALA A 67 12.37 -9.72 -18.15
CA ALA A 67 11.84 -11.03 -17.84
C ALA A 67 12.31 -12.07 -18.89
N PHE A 68 13.00 -13.11 -18.44
CA PHE A 68 13.18 -14.34 -19.20
C PHE A 68 12.77 -15.54 -18.33
N SER A 69 11.88 -16.33 -18.90
CA SER A 69 11.35 -17.61 -18.42
C SER A 69 12.40 -18.72 -18.45
N SER A 70 12.53 -19.52 -17.40
CA SER A 70 12.47 -21.01 -17.47
C SER A 70 12.72 -21.71 -16.13
N ARG A 71 12.05 -22.86 -16.00
CA ARG A 71 12.01 -23.79 -14.87
C ARG A 71 13.33 -24.55 -14.64
N SER A 72 13.52 -24.95 -13.38
CA SER A 72 14.11 -26.22 -12.86
C SER A 72 15.58 -26.57 -13.16
N ILE A 73 16.38 -26.82 -12.11
CA ILE A 73 17.03 -28.11 -11.79
C ILE A 73 17.95 -28.02 -10.53
N LEU A 74 17.80 -29.07 -9.71
CA LEU A 74 18.53 -29.62 -8.57
C LEU A 74 20.06 -29.40 -8.37
N ARG A 75 20.41 -29.53 -7.07
CA ARG A 75 21.57 -30.21 -6.43
C ARG A 75 22.88 -29.44 -6.10
N ARG A 76 23.11 -29.32 -4.78
CA ARG A 76 24.20 -29.93 -3.99
C ARG A 76 25.65 -29.66 -4.43
N ALA A 77 26.39 -28.91 -3.62
CA ALA A 77 27.81 -29.16 -3.40
C ALA A 77 28.24 -28.63 -2.02
N ASP A 78 28.86 -29.52 -1.28
CA ASP A 78 29.51 -29.38 0.01
C ASP A 78 31.04 -29.38 -0.24
N LEU A 79 31.80 -28.83 0.72
CA LEU A 79 33.23 -29.07 1.03
C LEU A 79 34.36 -28.16 0.49
N MET A 80 35.31 -27.96 1.43
CA MET A 80 36.72 -27.54 1.38
C MET A 80 36.98 -26.03 1.58
N SER A 81 37.22 -25.56 2.81
CA SER A 81 38.44 -25.67 3.63
C SER A 81 39.65 -24.88 3.09
N THR A 82 39.95 -23.76 3.72
CA THR A 82 41.32 -23.21 3.83
C THR A 82 41.54 -22.60 5.21
N SER A 83 42.74 -22.87 5.73
CA SER A 83 43.20 -22.78 7.10
C SER A 83 44.16 -21.61 7.32
N LEU A 84 44.50 -21.38 8.61
CA LEU A 84 45.63 -20.65 9.22
C LEU A 84 45.40 -19.17 9.60
N PRO A 85 46.16 -18.60 10.57
CA PRO A 85 46.81 -19.20 11.75
C PRO A 85 46.53 -18.44 13.08
N THR A 86 46.75 -19.14 14.19
CA THR A 86 46.90 -18.62 15.57
C THR A 86 48.14 -17.74 15.75
N PRO A 87 48.10 -16.81 16.73
CA PRO A 87 49.25 -16.62 17.60
C PRO A 87 48.87 -16.69 19.10
N THR A 88 49.68 -17.48 19.79
CA THR A 88 49.87 -17.57 21.24
C THR A 88 50.51 -16.29 21.77
N THR A 89 49.96 -15.67 22.82
CA THR A 89 50.77 -14.92 23.81
C THR A 89 50.11 -15.00 25.18
N THR A 90 50.84 -15.64 26.09
CA THR A 90 50.57 -15.82 27.51
C THR A 90 51.24 -14.68 28.30
N SER A 91 50.50 -13.99 29.18
CA SER A 91 51.06 -13.47 30.43
C SER A 91 49.99 -13.11 31.46
N PRO A 92 50.31 -13.25 32.76
CA PRO A 92 49.33 -13.33 33.84
C PRO A 92 49.04 -11.96 34.48
N MET A 93 47.79 -11.77 34.91
CA MET A 93 47.37 -10.65 35.76
C MET A 93 46.91 -11.18 37.13
N PRO A 94 47.04 -10.36 38.19
CA PRO A 94 47.00 -10.82 39.57
C PRO A 94 45.58 -10.98 40.08
N SER A 95 45.45 -11.97 40.95
CA SER A 95 44.31 -12.28 41.82
C SER A 95 43.74 -11.04 42.51
N THR A 96 42.54 -10.63 42.09
CA THR A 96 41.68 -9.73 42.84
C THR A 96 40.64 -10.54 43.61
N THR A 97 40.70 -10.39 44.92
CA THR A 97 39.87 -10.99 45.95
C THR A 97 38.39 -10.72 45.72
N ARG A 98 37.59 -11.78 45.63
CA ARG A 98 36.13 -11.77 45.47
C ARG A 98 35.48 -11.56 46.84
N PRO A 99 34.59 -10.56 47.04
CA PRO A 99 33.75 -10.49 48.22
C PRO A 99 32.62 -11.51 48.10
N THR A 100 32.51 -12.37 49.09
CA THR A 100 31.38 -13.27 49.33
C THR A 100 30.12 -12.43 49.61
N LEU A 101 29.16 -12.46 48.69
CA LEU A 101 27.81 -11.97 48.94
C LEU A 101 26.97 -13.07 49.62
N PRO A 102 26.03 -12.69 50.51
CA PRO A 102 25.18 -13.64 51.22
C PRO A 102 24.15 -14.28 50.28
N THR A 103 24.06 -15.60 50.37
CA THR A 103 22.98 -16.43 49.84
C THR A 103 21.65 -16.06 50.52
N HIS A 104 20.88 -15.19 49.87
CA HIS A 104 19.45 -15.06 50.14
C HIS A 104 18.70 -16.11 49.33
N ASP A 105 18.29 -17.16 50.02
CA ASP A 105 17.36 -18.19 49.57
C ASP A 105 15.98 -17.55 49.37
N THR A 106 15.76 -16.97 48.19
CA THR A 106 14.44 -16.48 47.78
C THR A 106 13.84 -17.50 46.83
N SER A 107 13.02 -18.39 47.39
CA SER A 107 12.07 -19.22 46.66
C SER A 107 11.12 -18.30 45.89
N ALA A 108 11.53 -17.95 44.66
CA ALA A 108 10.76 -17.12 43.75
C ALA A 108 9.63 -17.96 43.17
N ARG A 109 8.45 -17.80 43.78
CA ARG A 109 7.17 -18.21 43.21
C ARG A 109 7.07 -17.62 41.80
N PRO A 110 6.87 -18.43 40.74
CA PRO A 110 6.72 -17.91 39.39
C PRO A 110 5.58 -16.89 39.37
N PRO A 111 5.77 -15.71 38.74
CA PRO A 111 4.73 -14.70 38.66
C PRO A 111 3.51 -15.35 38.01
N ALA A 112 2.38 -15.32 38.73
CA ALA A 112 1.11 -15.83 38.22
C ALA A 112 0.87 -15.19 36.85
N ALA A 113 0.76 -16.03 35.82
CA ALA A 113 0.45 -15.58 34.47
C ALA A 113 -0.79 -14.68 34.55
N ILE A 114 -0.62 -13.40 34.21
CA ILE A 114 -1.74 -12.47 34.12
C ILE A 114 -2.73 -13.13 33.16
N PRO A 115 -3.98 -13.41 33.59
CA PRO A 115 -4.97 -14.03 32.73
C PRO A 115 -5.10 -13.15 31.50
N GLN A 116 -4.75 -13.67 30.32
CA GLN A 116 -5.00 -12.94 29.09
C GLN A 116 -6.51 -12.70 29.03
N PRO A 117 -6.95 -11.43 28.84
CA PRO A 117 -8.36 -11.14 28.72
C PRO A 117 -8.90 -11.94 27.54
N SER A 118 -9.72 -12.95 27.85
CA SER A 118 -10.42 -13.74 26.85
C SER A 118 -11.43 -12.81 26.19
N MET A 119 -11.05 -12.27 25.02
CA MET A 119 -11.97 -11.52 24.18
C MET A 119 -13.20 -12.39 23.91
N PRO A 120 -14.43 -11.89 24.14
CA PRO A 120 -15.62 -12.64 23.78
C PRO A 120 -15.57 -12.98 22.28
N PRO A 121 -16.02 -14.19 21.89
CA PRO A 121 -15.99 -14.58 20.48
C PRO A 121 -16.86 -13.59 19.68
N PRO A 122 -16.37 -13.07 18.54
CA PRO A 122 -17.20 -12.23 17.68
C PRO A 122 -18.41 -13.04 17.23
N VAL A 123 -19.60 -12.46 17.40
CA VAL A 123 -20.85 -13.06 16.91
C VAL A 123 -20.82 -12.93 15.40
N THR A 124 -20.60 -14.05 14.71
CA THR A 124 -20.53 -14.06 13.25
C THR A 124 -21.93 -13.88 12.66
N THR A 125 -22.26 -12.66 12.24
CA THR A 125 -23.49 -12.37 11.50
C THR A 125 -23.20 -12.33 10.01
N LEU A 126 -23.58 -13.39 9.30
CA LEU A 126 -23.63 -13.39 7.84
C LEU A 126 -24.66 -12.36 7.36
N SER A 127 -24.36 -11.68 6.25
CA SER A 127 -25.32 -10.76 5.64
C SER A 127 -26.55 -11.53 5.13
N ALA A 128 -27.71 -10.86 5.10
CA ALA A 128 -28.95 -11.50 4.65
C ALA A 128 -28.84 -12.14 3.24
N PRO A 129 -28.18 -11.49 2.25
CA PRO A 129 -27.99 -12.10 0.93
C PRO A 129 -27.11 -13.36 0.97
N LEU A 130 -26.06 -13.39 1.81
CA LEU A 130 -25.25 -14.61 1.98
C LEU A 130 -26.05 -15.74 2.64
N CYS A 131 -26.90 -15.44 3.62
CA CYS A 131 -27.81 -16.42 4.22
C CYS A 131 -28.77 -17.00 3.17
N GLU A 132 -29.31 -16.17 2.29
CA GLU A 132 -30.20 -16.60 1.20
C GLU A 132 -29.46 -17.43 0.15
N LEU A 133 -28.24 -17.04 -0.23
CA LEU A 133 -27.36 -17.83 -1.09
C LEU A 133 -27.11 -19.22 -0.47
N LEU A 134 -26.69 -19.28 0.80
CA LEU A 134 -26.43 -20.55 1.50
C LEU A 134 -27.68 -21.42 1.61
N ALA A 135 -28.84 -20.83 1.85
CA ALA A 135 -30.10 -21.57 1.86
C ALA A 135 -30.41 -22.24 0.52
N ARG A 136 -30.10 -21.56 -0.61
CA ARG A 136 -30.23 -22.11 -1.96
C ARG A 136 -29.19 -23.19 -2.28
N LEU A 137 -28.02 -23.15 -1.62
CA LEU A 137 -26.94 -24.12 -1.82
C LEU A 137 -27.11 -25.43 -1.02
N LYS A 138 -27.98 -25.49 0.00
CA LYS A 138 -28.26 -26.69 0.81
C LYS A 138 -28.44 -28.02 0.04
N PRO A 139 -29.07 -28.08 -1.15
CA PRO A 139 -29.18 -29.35 -1.88
C PRO A 139 -27.84 -29.89 -2.42
N LEU A 140 -26.75 -29.10 -2.44
CA LEU A 140 -25.44 -29.57 -2.90
C LEU A 140 -24.73 -30.42 -1.82
N PRO A 141 -23.97 -31.47 -2.22
CA PRO A 141 -23.19 -32.28 -1.29
C PRO A 141 -22.06 -31.48 -0.62
N SER A 142 -21.58 -30.42 -1.27
CA SER A 142 -20.55 -29.51 -0.76
C SER A 142 -21.10 -28.36 0.12
N SER A 143 -22.42 -28.30 0.34
CA SER A 143 -23.08 -27.17 1.01
C SER A 143 -22.54 -26.90 2.42
N ALA A 144 -22.36 -27.93 3.25
CA ALA A 144 -21.86 -27.80 4.62
C ALA A 144 -20.43 -27.22 4.68
N MET A 145 -19.60 -27.56 3.68
CA MET A 145 -18.25 -27.05 3.57
C MET A 145 -18.23 -25.60 3.12
N LEU A 146 -19.03 -25.26 2.10
CA LEU A 146 -19.17 -23.88 1.63
C LEU A 146 -19.72 -22.97 2.73
N GLU A 147 -20.75 -23.41 3.45
CA GLU A 147 -21.29 -22.71 4.62
C GLU A 147 -20.21 -22.42 5.66
N ARG A 148 -19.36 -23.42 5.95
CA ARG A 148 -18.23 -23.24 6.87
C ARG A 148 -17.21 -22.23 6.35
N ILE A 149 -16.84 -22.29 5.06
CA ILE A 149 -15.88 -21.36 4.45
C ILE A 149 -16.44 -19.92 4.48
N PHE A 150 -17.70 -19.70 4.09
CA PHE A 150 -18.33 -18.37 4.16
C PHE A 150 -18.39 -17.85 5.60
N THR A 151 -18.70 -18.73 6.55
CA THR A 151 -18.74 -18.38 7.98
C THR A 151 -17.36 -17.98 8.49
N ASP A 152 -16.32 -18.75 8.17
CA ASP A 152 -14.96 -18.47 8.64
C ASP A 152 -14.38 -17.20 7.97
N LEU A 153 -14.63 -16.98 6.67
CA LEU A 153 -14.28 -15.72 5.99
C LEU A 153 -14.98 -14.50 6.62
N SER A 154 -16.28 -14.63 6.93
CA SER A 154 -17.04 -13.56 7.58
C SER A 154 -16.55 -13.28 9.00
N ARG A 155 -16.19 -14.33 9.74
CA ARG A 155 -15.58 -14.19 11.07
C ARG A 155 -14.24 -13.43 11.00
N VAL A 156 -13.43 -13.66 9.96
CA VAL A 156 -12.19 -12.88 9.75
C VAL A 156 -12.51 -11.40 9.54
N LEU A 157 -13.54 -11.08 8.76
CA LEU A 157 -14.00 -9.70 8.57
C LEU A 157 -14.48 -9.06 9.88
N ASP A 158 -15.13 -9.82 10.77
CA ASP A 158 -15.53 -9.31 12.08
C ASP A 158 -14.32 -9.00 12.97
N PHE A 159 -13.26 -9.81 12.94
CA PHE A 159 -12.00 -9.47 13.60
C PHE A 159 -11.36 -8.21 13.01
N LEU A 160 -11.42 -8.03 11.69
CA LEU A 160 -10.93 -6.80 11.05
C LEU A 160 -11.78 -5.58 11.46
N ARG A 161 -13.10 -5.71 11.58
CA ARG A 161 -13.96 -4.63 12.09
C ARG A 161 -13.57 -4.22 13.51
N LEU A 162 -13.26 -5.19 14.39
CA LEU A 162 -12.76 -4.90 15.74
C LEU A 162 -11.42 -4.17 15.74
N ALA A 163 -10.57 -4.42 14.74
CA ALA A 163 -9.29 -3.74 14.60
C ALA A 163 -9.41 -2.31 14.02
N GLU A 164 -10.52 -1.97 13.35
CA GLU A 164 -10.67 -0.71 12.60
C GLU A 164 -10.49 0.52 13.49
N ASP A 165 -11.16 0.57 14.63
CA ASP A 165 -11.01 1.68 15.59
C ASP A 165 -9.61 1.72 16.19
N GLY A 166 -9.03 0.54 16.44
CA GLY A 166 -7.67 0.41 16.95
C GLY A 166 -6.59 0.84 15.96
N CYS A 167 -6.86 0.78 14.65
CA CYS A 167 -5.98 1.30 13.61
C CYS A 167 -6.00 2.84 13.59
N ARG A 168 -7.15 3.46 13.90
CA ARG A 168 -7.32 4.91 13.86
C ARG A 168 -6.79 5.63 15.11
N GLN A 169 -6.78 4.96 16.27
CA GLN A 169 -6.41 5.57 17.55
C GLN A 169 -4.89 5.53 17.82
N GLU A 170 -4.35 6.62 18.38
CA GLU A 170 -2.92 6.78 18.69
C GLU A 170 -2.38 5.84 19.77
N ARG A 171 -3.23 5.23 20.62
CA ARG A 171 -2.80 4.57 21.86
C ARG A 171 -2.82 3.04 21.86
N LEU A 172 -3.39 2.38 20.85
CA LEU A 172 -3.78 0.95 20.94
C LEU A 172 -2.99 -0.03 20.06
N THR A 173 -1.80 0.35 19.55
CA THR A 173 -1.09 -0.42 18.51
C THR A 173 -0.83 -1.89 18.86
N LEU A 174 -0.51 -2.23 20.11
CA LEU A 174 -0.25 -3.64 20.50
C LEU A 174 -1.52 -4.49 20.56
N ALA A 175 -2.64 -3.92 21.00
CA ALA A 175 -3.92 -4.61 21.00
C ALA A 175 -4.40 -4.84 19.56
N THR A 176 -4.35 -3.79 18.73
CA THR A 176 -4.68 -3.87 17.30
C THR A 176 -3.80 -4.88 16.57
N LEU A 177 -2.48 -4.85 16.80
CA LEU A 177 -1.55 -5.82 16.21
C LEU A 177 -1.87 -7.26 16.66
N SER A 178 -2.31 -7.45 17.91
CA SER A 178 -2.74 -8.76 18.41
C SER A 178 -4.01 -9.25 17.71
N VAL A 179 -4.96 -8.35 17.42
CA VAL A 179 -6.14 -8.68 16.62
C VAL A 179 -5.73 -9.05 15.19
N LEU A 180 -4.84 -8.30 14.54
CA LEU A 180 -4.33 -8.64 13.21
C LEU A 180 -3.57 -9.98 13.20
N LYS A 181 -2.77 -10.29 14.22
CA LYS A 181 -2.15 -11.62 14.35
C LYS A 181 -3.18 -12.74 14.44
N ASN A 182 -4.32 -12.49 15.08
CA ASN A 182 -5.44 -13.44 15.08
C ASN A 182 -6.07 -13.54 13.69
N VAL A 183 -6.21 -12.43 12.95
CA VAL A 183 -6.62 -12.45 11.53
C VAL A 183 -5.69 -13.33 10.70
N ARG A 184 -4.35 -13.24 10.88
CA ARG A 184 -3.39 -14.14 10.19
C ARG A 184 -3.69 -15.60 10.48
N LYS A 185 -3.86 -15.96 11.75
CA LYS A 185 -4.15 -17.34 12.17
C LYS A 185 -5.47 -17.85 11.59
N GLN A 186 -6.53 -17.04 11.64
CA GLN A 186 -7.84 -17.42 11.11
C GLN A 186 -7.82 -17.51 9.57
N GLY A 187 -7.15 -16.59 8.88
CA GLY A 187 -6.96 -16.65 7.43
C GLY A 187 -6.19 -17.90 6.99
N GLN A 188 -5.13 -18.27 7.71
CA GLN A 188 -4.40 -19.52 7.48
C GLN A 188 -5.27 -20.75 7.72
N ALA A 189 -6.13 -20.74 8.74
CA ALA A 189 -7.08 -21.82 8.98
C ALA A 189 -8.11 -21.97 7.84
N VAL A 190 -8.56 -20.86 7.23
CA VAL A 190 -9.42 -20.90 6.03
C VAL A 190 -8.67 -21.51 4.84
N VAL A 191 -7.41 -21.12 4.61
CA VAL A 191 -6.55 -21.68 3.56
C VAL A 191 -6.38 -23.19 3.73
N GLU A 192 -6.12 -23.64 4.96
CA GLU A 192 -5.98 -25.07 5.28
C GLU A 192 -7.31 -25.83 5.10
N LEU A 193 -8.43 -25.24 5.51
CA LEU A 193 -9.76 -25.81 5.29
C LEU A 193 -10.02 -26.01 3.79
N ILE A 194 -9.74 -25.00 2.97
CA ILE A 194 -9.87 -25.08 1.51
C ILE A 194 -8.94 -26.17 0.95
N ALA A 195 -7.68 -26.20 1.35
CA ALA A 195 -6.72 -27.19 0.87
C ALA A 195 -7.14 -28.63 1.24
N SER A 196 -7.73 -28.84 2.41
CA SER A 196 -8.23 -30.15 2.83
C SER A 196 -9.42 -30.64 1.99
N SER A 197 -10.20 -29.71 1.44
CA SER A 197 -11.41 -30.01 0.66
C SER A 197 -11.16 -30.49 -0.78
N SER A 198 -9.97 -30.26 -1.33
CA SER A 198 -9.66 -30.53 -2.73
C SER A 198 -9.35 -32.01 -3.03
N THR A 199 -9.33 -32.88 -2.02
CA THR A 199 -8.87 -34.27 -2.13
C THR A 199 -9.90 -35.29 -2.63
N GLY A 200 -11.08 -34.86 -3.10
CA GLY A 200 -12.15 -35.74 -3.58
C GLY A 200 -12.18 -35.96 -5.10
N ASP A 201 -12.12 -37.22 -5.54
CA ASP A 201 -12.20 -37.65 -6.95
C ASP A 201 -13.61 -37.56 -7.56
N ALA A 202 -13.67 -37.15 -8.83
CA ALA A 202 -14.84 -37.09 -9.73
C ALA A 202 -16.01 -36.21 -9.25
N ALA A 203 -15.92 -34.92 -9.57
CA ALA A 203 -16.91 -33.90 -9.25
C ALA A 203 -17.68 -33.42 -10.47
N ALA A 204 -18.94 -33.02 -10.29
CA ALA A 204 -19.73 -32.37 -11.33
C ALA A 204 -19.07 -31.06 -11.81
N GLU A 205 -19.40 -30.58 -13.01
CA GLU A 205 -18.83 -29.32 -13.56
C GLU A 205 -19.00 -28.12 -12.62
N SER A 206 -20.16 -28.00 -11.97
CA SER A 206 -20.43 -26.95 -10.97
C SER A 206 -19.48 -27.03 -9.76
N GLU A 207 -19.17 -28.24 -9.30
CA GLU A 207 -18.20 -28.45 -8.24
C GLU A 207 -16.77 -28.12 -8.71
N GLN A 208 -16.44 -28.40 -9.98
CA GLN A 208 -15.14 -28.04 -10.55
C GLN A 208 -14.93 -26.52 -10.62
N LEU A 209 -15.95 -25.75 -11.00
CA LEU A 209 -15.90 -24.28 -10.96
C LEU A 209 -15.71 -23.76 -9.52
N SER A 210 -16.44 -24.34 -8.56
CA SER A 210 -16.28 -23.98 -7.15
C SER A 210 -14.88 -24.31 -6.62
N ARG A 211 -14.29 -25.44 -7.01
CA ARG A 211 -12.92 -25.82 -6.65
C ARG A 211 -11.89 -24.86 -7.22
N ALA A 212 -12.02 -24.51 -8.51
CA ALA A 212 -11.11 -23.54 -9.14
C ALA A 212 -11.17 -22.17 -8.46
N ALA A 213 -12.37 -21.71 -8.08
CA ALA A 213 -12.52 -20.47 -7.33
C ALA A 213 -11.91 -20.56 -5.92
N LEU A 214 -12.13 -21.67 -5.21
CA LEU A 214 -11.55 -21.91 -3.89
C LEU A 214 -10.02 -21.97 -3.92
N ASP A 215 -9.42 -22.63 -4.92
CA ASP A 215 -7.97 -22.66 -5.12
C ASP A 215 -7.43 -21.25 -5.38
N SER A 216 -8.11 -20.47 -6.23
CA SER A 216 -7.75 -19.07 -6.50
C SER A 216 -7.83 -18.21 -5.24
N ILE A 217 -8.89 -18.38 -4.43
CA ILE A 217 -9.09 -17.65 -3.18
C ILE A 217 -7.99 -18.01 -2.17
N SER A 218 -7.69 -19.31 -2.02
CA SER A 218 -6.65 -19.80 -1.10
C SER A 218 -5.27 -19.23 -1.45
N GLN A 219 -4.91 -19.20 -2.73
CA GLN A 219 -3.67 -18.58 -3.20
C GLN A 219 -3.65 -17.08 -2.93
N GLN A 220 -4.74 -16.38 -3.26
CA GLN A 220 -4.83 -14.94 -3.04
C GLN A 220 -4.68 -14.58 -1.56
N ILE A 221 -5.41 -15.26 -0.66
CA ILE A 221 -5.31 -15.05 0.79
C ILE A 221 -3.89 -15.32 1.28
N THR A 222 -3.22 -16.37 0.79
CA THR A 222 -1.85 -16.69 1.18
C THR A 222 -0.89 -15.55 0.83
N ILE A 223 -0.92 -15.09 -0.43
CA ILE A 223 -0.06 -14.00 -0.92
C ILE A 223 -0.30 -12.72 -0.13
N GLU A 224 -1.56 -12.36 0.10
CA GLU A 224 -1.93 -11.14 0.81
C GLU A 224 -1.52 -11.19 2.29
N LEU A 225 -1.70 -12.33 2.96
CA LEU A 225 -1.22 -12.52 4.33
C LEU A 225 0.30 -12.42 4.43
N GLU A 226 1.05 -13.04 3.53
CA GLU A 226 2.51 -12.93 3.50
C GLU A 226 2.96 -11.49 3.23
N SER A 227 2.35 -10.82 2.25
CA SER A 227 2.64 -9.42 1.93
C SER A 227 2.42 -8.51 3.13
N VAL A 228 1.27 -8.61 3.79
CA VAL A 228 0.92 -7.73 4.91
C VAL A 228 1.81 -8.01 6.13
N PHE A 229 1.95 -9.27 6.55
CA PHE A 229 2.64 -9.56 7.81
C PHE A 229 4.16 -9.59 7.68
N ASP A 230 4.69 -10.05 6.55
CA ASP A 230 6.13 -10.26 6.40
C ASP A 230 6.82 -9.06 5.71
N VAL A 231 6.07 -8.18 5.03
CA VAL A 231 6.60 -6.94 4.43
C VAL A 231 6.08 -5.70 5.14
N GLU A 232 4.76 -5.50 5.23
CA GLU A 232 4.21 -4.22 5.68
C GLU A 232 4.34 -4.03 7.20
N LEU A 233 3.91 -5.03 7.98
CA LEU A 233 3.92 -5.02 9.45
C LEU A 233 5.26 -5.49 10.05
N ALA A 234 6.26 -5.76 9.21
CA ALA A 234 7.56 -6.24 9.64
C ALA A 234 8.23 -5.23 10.61
N GLY A 235 8.60 -5.72 11.80
CA GLY A 235 9.34 -4.94 12.81
C GLY A 235 8.51 -3.94 13.62
N MET A 236 7.18 -3.98 13.54
CA MET A 236 6.31 -3.07 14.33
C MET A 236 6.29 -3.37 15.84
N GLU A 237 6.70 -4.57 16.26
CA GLU A 237 6.70 -4.95 17.69
C GLU A 237 7.75 -4.23 18.54
N GLN A 238 8.79 -3.68 17.91
CA GLN A 238 9.99 -3.18 18.60
C GLN A 238 10.10 -1.66 18.62
N ARG A 239 9.15 -0.94 18.00
CA ARG A 239 9.28 0.49 17.74
C ARG A 239 8.33 1.32 18.59
N VAL A 240 8.77 2.55 18.88
CA VAL A 240 7.95 3.57 19.55
C VAL A 240 6.91 4.04 18.54
N GLN A 241 5.63 3.97 18.96
CA GLN A 241 4.45 4.35 18.18
C GLN A 241 4.69 5.66 17.41
N SER A 242 4.99 5.50 16.12
CA SER A 242 5.18 6.62 15.21
C SER A 242 3.94 6.79 14.34
N ALA A 243 3.70 8.02 13.86
CA ALA A 243 2.65 8.27 12.88
C ALA A 243 2.78 7.34 11.65
N GLN A 244 4.00 6.93 11.30
CA GLN A 244 4.29 5.98 10.22
C GLN A 244 3.77 4.56 10.50
N GLU A 245 3.85 4.09 11.74
CA GLU A 245 3.35 2.77 12.13
C GLU A 245 1.82 2.69 12.07
N ARG A 246 1.13 3.77 12.46
CA ARG A 246 -0.33 3.84 12.35
C ARG A 246 -0.80 3.61 10.92
N VAL A 247 -0.08 4.21 9.97
CA VAL A 247 -0.45 4.20 8.55
C VAL A 247 -0.25 2.85 7.94
N LYS A 248 0.86 2.19 8.30
CA LYS A 248 1.09 0.79 7.94
C LYS A 248 0.00 -0.10 8.53
N MET A 249 -0.46 0.17 9.74
CA MET A 249 -1.56 -0.58 10.36
C MET A 249 -2.89 -0.37 9.62
N GLU A 250 -3.23 0.88 9.30
CA GLU A 250 -4.44 1.24 8.54
C GLU A 250 -4.41 0.64 7.13
N SER A 251 -3.26 0.71 6.46
CA SER A 251 -3.04 0.15 5.13
C SER A 251 -3.14 -1.37 5.14
N ALA A 252 -2.44 -2.05 6.05
CA ALA A 252 -2.53 -3.50 6.26
C ALA A 252 -3.97 -3.95 6.54
N HIS A 253 -4.68 -3.24 7.41
CA HIS A 253 -6.09 -3.51 7.72
C HIS A 253 -6.97 -3.39 6.47
N GLY A 254 -6.82 -2.30 5.71
CA GLY A 254 -7.57 -2.07 4.48
C GLY A 254 -7.30 -3.14 3.43
N GLN A 255 -6.04 -3.52 3.23
CA GLN A 255 -5.62 -4.55 2.29
C GLN A 255 -6.23 -5.92 2.64
N LEU A 256 -6.11 -6.35 3.91
CA LEU A 256 -6.70 -7.61 4.36
C LEU A 256 -8.23 -7.59 4.22
N ARG A 257 -8.89 -6.50 4.63
CA ARG A 257 -10.34 -6.36 4.52
C ARG A 257 -10.81 -6.50 3.07
N ALA A 258 -10.16 -5.80 2.15
CA ALA A 258 -10.46 -5.90 0.72
C ALA A 258 -10.25 -7.33 0.19
N CYS A 259 -9.14 -8.00 0.57
CA CYS A 259 -8.86 -9.37 0.18
C CYS A 259 -9.98 -10.35 0.63
N PHE A 260 -10.40 -10.29 1.90
CA PHE A 260 -11.43 -11.19 2.41
C PHE A 260 -12.82 -10.87 1.85
N GLN A 261 -13.18 -9.59 1.68
CA GLN A 261 -14.43 -9.21 1.01
C GLN A 261 -14.46 -9.70 -0.43
N GLN A 262 -13.39 -9.47 -1.20
CA GLN A 262 -13.29 -9.95 -2.58
C GLN A 262 -13.35 -11.47 -2.66
N SER A 263 -12.73 -12.18 -1.69
CA SER A 263 -12.79 -13.63 -1.62
C SER A 263 -14.21 -14.16 -1.45
N ILE A 264 -15.02 -13.50 -0.60
CA ILE A 264 -16.45 -13.81 -0.42
C ILE A 264 -17.23 -13.52 -1.71
N VAL A 265 -17.02 -12.35 -2.34
CA VAL A 265 -17.68 -11.96 -3.59
C VAL A 265 -17.38 -12.96 -4.69
N THR A 266 -16.09 -13.25 -4.93
CA THR A 266 -15.65 -14.20 -5.97
C THR A 266 -16.27 -15.57 -5.75
N LEU A 267 -16.31 -16.07 -4.51
CA LEU A 267 -16.93 -17.37 -4.22
C LEU A 267 -18.43 -17.35 -4.45
N ALA A 268 -19.12 -16.29 -4.01
CA ALA A 268 -20.56 -16.16 -4.16
C ALA A 268 -20.97 -16.05 -5.65
N GLN A 269 -20.18 -15.33 -6.46
CA GLN A 269 -20.41 -15.16 -7.89
C GLN A 269 -20.27 -16.44 -8.71
N VAL A 270 -19.59 -17.47 -8.19
CA VAL A 270 -19.60 -18.82 -8.81
C VAL A 270 -21.02 -19.39 -8.85
N PHE A 271 -21.84 -19.08 -7.83
CA PHE A 271 -23.19 -19.60 -7.70
C PHE A 271 -24.26 -18.60 -8.15
N GLU A 272 -23.98 -17.31 -8.00
CA GLU A 272 -24.87 -16.22 -8.40
C GLU A 272 -24.07 -15.09 -9.09
N PRO A 273 -23.85 -15.18 -10.42
CA PRO A 273 -23.02 -14.22 -11.14
C PRO A 273 -23.53 -12.77 -11.10
N SER A 274 -24.82 -12.57 -10.84
CA SER A 274 -25.44 -11.25 -10.70
C SER A 274 -25.26 -10.61 -9.32
N LEU A 275 -24.60 -11.31 -8.38
CA LEU A 275 -24.40 -10.80 -7.04
C LEU A 275 -23.30 -9.74 -7.04
N GLU A 276 -23.68 -8.51 -6.69
CA GLU A 276 -22.79 -7.36 -6.60
C GLU A 276 -22.20 -7.23 -5.19
N ALA A 277 -20.97 -6.74 -5.08
CA ALA A 277 -20.28 -6.62 -3.79
C ALA A 277 -20.98 -5.63 -2.84
N GLU A 278 -21.63 -4.62 -3.41
CA GLU A 278 -22.44 -3.60 -2.75
C GLU A 278 -23.67 -4.19 -2.07
N SER A 279 -24.20 -5.31 -2.59
CA SER A 279 -25.30 -6.02 -1.94
C SER A 279 -24.83 -6.83 -0.73
N LEU A 280 -23.54 -7.22 -0.70
CA LEU A 280 -22.97 -8.04 0.36
C LEU A 280 -22.40 -7.23 1.51
N PHE A 281 -21.85 -6.06 1.22
CA PHE A 281 -21.18 -5.22 2.19
C PHE A 281 -21.54 -3.74 1.99
N ASP A 282 -22.21 -3.15 3.00
CA ASP A 282 -22.60 -1.73 2.99
C ASP A 282 -21.40 -0.77 2.85
N ASP A 283 -20.23 -1.20 3.32
CA ASP A 283 -19.00 -0.42 3.33
C ASP A 283 -18.20 -0.52 2.02
N PHE A 284 -18.61 -1.36 1.06
CA PHE A 284 -17.82 -1.65 -0.16
C PHE A 284 -17.74 -0.45 -1.11
N ALA A 285 -18.86 0.22 -1.37
CA ALA A 285 -18.92 1.37 -2.27
C ALA A 285 -18.67 2.71 -1.57
N THR A 286 -18.98 2.81 -0.28
CA THR A 286 -19.10 4.11 0.39
C THR A 286 -17.74 4.64 0.82
N GLN A 287 -16.91 3.86 1.53
CA GLN A 287 -15.72 4.41 2.16
C GLN A 287 -14.58 4.77 1.17
N PRO A 288 -14.04 3.85 0.36
CA PRO A 288 -12.85 4.14 -0.44
C PRO A 288 -13.14 5.14 -1.57
N GLN A 289 -14.34 5.05 -2.15
CA GLN A 289 -14.75 5.97 -3.21
C GLN A 289 -15.01 7.37 -2.67
N GLN A 290 -15.71 7.52 -1.53
CA GLN A 290 -15.89 8.83 -0.91
C GLN A 290 -14.56 9.41 -0.40
N GLN A 291 -13.66 8.60 0.15
CA GLN A 291 -12.33 9.05 0.58
C GLN A 291 -11.48 9.53 -0.59
N SER A 292 -11.49 8.80 -1.71
CA SER A 292 -10.73 9.20 -2.91
C SER A 292 -11.31 10.45 -3.58
N LEU A 293 -12.64 10.65 -3.54
CA LEU A 293 -13.29 11.87 -3.99
C LEU A 293 -12.96 13.06 -3.08
N THR A 294 -13.07 12.88 -1.77
CA THR A 294 -12.70 13.89 -0.76
C THR A 294 -11.24 14.31 -0.93
N LEU A 295 -10.34 13.33 -1.08
CA LEU A 295 -8.92 13.57 -1.33
C LEU A 295 -8.69 14.33 -2.64
N ALA A 296 -9.42 14.00 -3.72
CA ALA A 296 -9.31 14.71 -4.99
C ALA A 296 -9.75 16.17 -4.88
N ASP A 297 -10.83 16.44 -4.14
CA ASP A 297 -11.33 17.79 -3.89
C ASP A 297 -10.36 18.60 -3.04
N ASP A 298 -9.79 18.01 -1.99
CA ASP A 298 -8.80 18.65 -1.14
C ASP A 298 -7.51 18.98 -1.90
N LEU A 299 -7.01 18.04 -2.71
CA LEU A 299 -5.86 18.28 -3.60
C LEU A 299 -6.16 19.39 -4.60
N TRP A 300 -7.35 19.40 -5.19
CA TRP A 300 -7.76 20.45 -6.12
C TRP A 300 -7.78 21.83 -5.45
N ASN A 301 -8.27 21.92 -4.22
CA ASN A 301 -8.26 23.15 -3.46
C ASN A 301 -6.83 23.60 -3.13
N LEU A 302 -5.95 22.69 -2.71
CA LEU A 302 -4.54 22.98 -2.49
C LEU A 302 -3.85 23.51 -3.75
N ILE A 303 -4.12 22.92 -4.92
CA ILE A 303 -3.60 23.40 -6.22
C ILE A 303 -4.04 24.86 -6.46
N LYS A 304 -5.29 25.22 -6.17
CA LYS A 304 -5.77 26.61 -6.29
C LYS A 304 -5.01 27.55 -5.38
N TYR A 305 -4.81 27.19 -4.11
CA TYR A 305 -4.04 28.00 -3.16
C TYR A 305 -2.58 28.14 -3.57
N ALA A 306 -1.95 27.06 -4.06
CA ALA A 306 -0.58 27.07 -4.54
C ALA A 306 -0.41 27.98 -5.75
N ARG A 307 -1.29 27.86 -6.75
CA ARG A 307 -1.29 28.75 -7.94
C ARG A 307 -1.50 30.21 -7.55
N ARG A 308 -2.41 30.49 -6.63
CA ARG A 308 -2.65 31.84 -6.11
C ARG A 308 -1.38 32.42 -5.46
N ALA A 309 -0.75 31.66 -4.56
CA ALA A 309 0.48 32.09 -3.89
C ALA A 309 1.64 32.32 -4.89
N ALA A 310 1.75 31.50 -5.94
CA ALA A 310 2.76 31.67 -6.99
C ALA A 310 2.54 32.94 -7.84
N VAL A 311 1.28 33.29 -8.12
CA VAL A 311 0.91 34.47 -8.92
C VAL A 311 1.01 35.76 -8.10
N GLU A 312 0.41 35.79 -6.90
CA GLU A 312 0.36 36.99 -6.06
C GLU A 312 1.72 37.35 -5.47
N ARG A 313 2.56 36.34 -5.21
CA ARG A 313 3.90 36.51 -4.62
C ARG A 313 3.87 37.34 -3.33
N ASP A 314 2.81 37.15 -2.55
CA ASP A 314 2.56 37.85 -1.30
C ASP A 314 2.80 36.89 -0.12
N PRO A 315 3.54 37.30 0.92
CA PRO A 315 3.69 36.52 2.14
C PRO A 315 2.36 36.10 2.78
N PHE A 316 1.29 36.89 2.65
CA PHE A 316 -0.03 36.49 3.14
C PHE A 316 -0.59 35.28 2.38
N ALA A 317 -0.49 35.26 1.05
CA ALA A 317 -0.94 34.15 0.22
C ALA A 317 -0.16 32.85 0.53
N ILE A 318 1.14 32.97 0.81
CA ILE A 318 1.99 31.84 1.24
C ILE A 318 1.56 31.34 2.63
N ALA A 319 1.26 32.23 3.58
CA ALA A 319 0.78 31.84 4.90
C ALA A 319 -0.56 31.09 4.83
N VAL A 320 -1.49 31.55 3.99
CA VAL A 320 -2.77 30.88 3.73
C VAL A 320 -2.55 29.50 3.14
N LEU A 321 -1.68 29.37 2.13
CA LEU A 321 -1.32 28.06 1.57
C LEU A 321 -0.76 27.12 2.63
N THR A 322 0.19 27.58 3.45
CA THR A 322 0.82 26.77 4.51
C THR A 322 -0.21 26.27 5.52
N GLU A 323 -1.17 27.11 5.92
CA GLU A 323 -2.26 26.71 6.81
C GLU A 323 -3.16 25.65 6.18
N HIS A 324 -3.57 25.81 4.92
CA HIS A 324 -4.36 24.80 4.20
C HIS A 324 -3.59 23.50 4.02
N LEU A 325 -2.28 23.56 3.78
CA LEU A 325 -1.40 22.41 3.65
C LEU A 325 -1.30 21.63 4.97
N ARG A 326 -1.23 22.33 6.11
CA ARG A 326 -1.27 21.71 7.44
C ARG A 326 -2.59 21.01 7.70
N ARG A 327 -3.72 21.70 7.46
CA ARG A 327 -5.05 21.10 7.60
C ARG A 327 -5.19 19.85 6.74
N PHE A 328 -4.74 19.91 5.49
CA PHE A 328 -4.70 18.73 4.61
C PHE A 328 -3.84 17.60 5.19
N CYS A 329 -2.68 17.91 5.78
CA CYS A 329 -1.83 16.91 6.41
C CYS A 329 -2.45 16.28 7.66
N ASP A 330 -3.27 17.03 8.39
CA ASP A 330 -3.93 16.58 9.60
C ASP A 330 -5.20 15.78 9.30
N SER A 331 -5.93 16.13 8.22
CA SER A 331 -7.20 15.48 7.87
C SER A 331 -7.07 14.43 6.78
N SER A 332 -6.52 14.81 5.62
CA SER A 332 -6.76 14.11 4.35
C SER A 332 -5.54 13.34 3.87
N LYS A 333 -4.36 13.59 4.45
CA LYS A 333 -3.13 12.85 4.16
C LYS A 333 -3.26 11.37 4.48
N CYS A 334 -4.11 10.96 5.43
CA CYS A 334 -4.38 9.54 5.70
C CYS A 334 -4.86 8.77 4.46
N HIS A 335 -5.45 9.46 3.47
CA HIS A 335 -5.93 8.86 2.23
C HIS A 335 -4.88 8.85 1.10
N LEU A 336 -3.74 9.55 1.24
CA LEU A 336 -2.64 9.48 0.27
C LEU A 336 -1.87 8.15 0.42
N ARG A 337 -1.23 7.69 -0.66
CA ARG A 337 -0.29 6.55 -0.55
C ARG A 337 0.93 6.96 0.26
N TYR A 338 1.50 6.02 1.02
CA TYR A 338 2.64 6.25 1.91
C TYR A 338 3.82 6.97 1.23
N GLN A 339 4.16 6.56 0.01
CA GLN A 339 5.26 7.15 -0.78
C GLN A 339 5.10 8.68 -1.00
N ASP A 340 3.88 9.18 -0.97
CA ASP A 340 3.55 10.58 -1.26
C ASP A 340 3.52 11.45 0.01
N TRP A 341 3.57 10.82 1.19
CA TRP A 341 3.51 11.50 2.48
C TRP A 341 4.79 12.23 2.84
N GLU A 342 5.94 11.59 2.61
CA GLU A 342 7.24 12.15 2.95
C GLU A 342 7.46 13.43 2.16
N ALA A 343 7.12 13.42 0.87
CA ALA A 343 7.20 14.60 0.04
C ALA A 343 6.28 15.72 0.56
N CYS A 344 5.00 15.45 0.85
CA CYS A 344 4.10 16.47 1.42
C CYS A 344 4.63 17.07 2.73
N THR A 345 5.15 16.21 3.62
CA THR A 345 5.69 16.63 4.93
C THR A 345 6.94 17.48 4.75
N ALA A 346 7.85 17.08 3.86
CA ALA A 346 9.04 17.85 3.51
C ALA A 346 8.69 19.22 2.92
N PHE A 347 7.64 19.33 2.10
CA PHE A 347 7.15 20.62 1.59
C PHE A 347 6.61 21.51 2.71
N ILE A 348 5.85 20.98 3.67
CA ILE A 348 5.38 21.75 4.83
C ILE A 348 6.56 22.33 5.61
N GLU A 349 7.55 21.48 5.90
CA GLU A 349 8.74 21.89 6.66
C GLU A 349 9.54 22.96 5.91
N GLN A 350 9.69 22.82 4.59
CA GLN A 350 10.36 23.81 3.77
C GLN A 350 9.59 25.14 3.74
N LEU A 351 8.28 25.11 3.50
CA LEU A 351 7.44 26.32 3.47
C LEU A 351 7.28 26.99 4.84
N THR A 352 7.43 26.24 5.93
CA THR A 352 7.36 26.77 7.30
C THR A 352 8.66 27.45 7.73
N LYS A 353 9.80 27.11 7.12
CA LYS A 353 11.07 27.76 7.45
C LYS A 353 10.99 29.27 7.15
N PRO A 354 11.60 30.13 7.98
CA PRO A 354 11.66 31.55 7.70
C PRO A 354 12.46 31.77 6.41
N GLN A 355 11.73 32.07 5.33
CA GLN A 355 12.29 32.28 3.99
C GLN A 355 11.86 33.65 3.48
N ARG A 356 12.68 34.24 2.62
CA ARG A 356 12.25 35.42 1.87
C ARG A 356 11.18 34.99 0.87
N VAL A 357 10.21 35.87 0.61
CA VAL A 357 9.09 35.60 -0.31
C VAL A 357 9.58 35.09 -1.67
N GLY A 358 10.67 35.66 -2.20
CA GLY A 358 11.26 35.23 -3.47
C GLY A 358 11.88 33.82 -3.47
N GLU A 359 12.30 33.31 -2.31
CA GLU A 359 12.84 31.95 -2.15
C GLU A 359 11.73 30.91 -2.06
N ALA A 360 10.56 31.30 -1.55
CA ALA A 360 9.40 30.43 -1.42
C ALA A 360 8.69 30.17 -2.77
N ILE A 361 8.73 31.11 -3.73
CA ILE A 361 8.05 30.96 -5.03
C ILE A 361 8.41 29.67 -5.79
N PRO A 362 9.69 29.33 -6.04
CA PRO A 362 10.03 28.10 -6.74
C PRO A 362 9.59 26.84 -5.98
N LEU A 363 9.53 26.89 -4.64
CA LEU A 363 9.00 25.79 -3.83
C LEU A 363 7.48 25.63 -4.02
N VAL A 364 6.74 26.74 -4.05
CA VAL A 364 5.29 26.74 -4.30
C VAL A 364 4.97 26.24 -5.71
N GLU A 365 5.74 26.66 -6.73
CA GLU A 365 5.58 26.16 -8.10
C GLU A 365 5.88 24.65 -8.20
N GLY A 366 6.93 24.19 -7.50
CA GLY A 366 7.25 22.76 -7.39
C GLY A 366 6.14 21.95 -6.71
N LEU A 367 5.62 22.46 -5.60
CA LEU A 367 4.49 21.86 -4.89
C LEU A 367 3.25 21.76 -5.79
N CYS A 368 2.93 22.82 -6.54
CA CYS A 368 1.80 22.83 -7.46
C CYS A 368 1.90 21.70 -8.50
N CYS A 369 3.08 21.56 -9.13
CA CYS A 369 3.34 20.48 -10.09
C CYS A 369 3.13 19.10 -9.46
N GLN A 370 3.61 18.90 -8.24
CA GLN A 370 3.48 17.62 -7.56
C GLN A 370 2.01 17.30 -7.21
N LEU A 371 1.28 18.27 -6.66
CA LEU A 371 -0.14 18.09 -6.33
C LEU A 371 -0.97 17.73 -7.57
N GLU A 372 -0.65 18.32 -8.72
CA GLU A 372 -1.27 17.98 -10.01
C GLU A 372 -0.98 16.53 -10.44
N ILE A 373 0.26 16.07 -10.26
CA ILE A 373 0.65 14.68 -10.53
C ILE A 373 -0.14 13.72 -9.64
N LEU A 374 -0.22 14.01 -8.33
CA LEU A 374 -0.98 13.21 -7.37
C LEU A 374 -2.45 13.14 -7.73
N LEU A 375 -3.06 14.29 -8.03
CA LEU A 375 -4.47 14.35 -8.44
C LEU A 375 -4.72 13.53 -9.71
N ALA A 376 -3.82 13.59 -10.69
CA ALA A 376 -3.92 12.81 -11.92
C ALA A 376 -3.75 11.29 -11.70
N GLN A 377 -2.98 10.88 -10.70
CA GLN A 377 -2.85 9.47 -10.32
C GLN A 377 -4.12 8.95 -9.64
N ILE A 378 -4.67 9.70 -8.68
CA ILE A 378 -5.90 9.34 -7.96
C ILE A 378 -7.08 9.23 -8.93
N LYS A 379 -7.26 10.21 -9.83
CA LYS A 379 -8.32 10.17 -10.85
C LYS A 379 -8.22 8.92 -11.74
N ARG A 380 -7.00 8.54 -12.14
CA ARG A 380 -6.78 7.31 -12.94
C ARG A 380 -7.13 6.04 -12.17
N SER A 381 -6.77 5.97 -10.88
CA SER A 381 -7.12 4.83 -10.03
C SER A 381 -8.63 4.70 -9.83
N ASN A 382 -9.34 5.82 -9.66
CA ASN A 382 -10.80 5.82 -9.49
C ASN A 382 -11.54 5.42 -10.77
N THR A 383 -11.07 5.84 -11.94
CA THR A 383 -11.68 5.43 -13.23
C THR A 383 -11.48 3.95 -13.51
N PHE A 384 -10.41 3.33 -12.98
CA PHE A 384 -10.17 1.89 -13.14
C PHE A 384 -11.11 1.04 -12.28
N ALA A 385 -11.46 1.53 -11.07
CA ALA A 385 -12.45 0.88 -10.21
C ALA A 385 -13.85 0.87 -10.85
N ALA A 386 -14.24 1.97 -11.52
CA ALA A 386 -15.54 2.04 -12.22
C ALA A 386 -15.59 1.27 -13.55
N ALA A 387 -14.44 0.84 -14.08
CA ALA A 387 -14.34 0.24 -15.41
C ALA A 387 -13.84 -1.22 -15.40
N SER A 388 -13.81 -1.89 -14.24
CA SER A 388 -13.49 -3.33 -14.19
C SER A 388 -14.51 -4.09 -15.04
N PRO A 389 -14.11 -4.65 -16.20
CA PRO A 389 -15.05 -5.25 -17.11
C PRO A 389 -15.51 -6.59 -16.54
N ALA A 390 -16.82 -6.73 -16.35
CA ALA A 390 -17.45 -8.04 -16.19
C ALA A 390 -16.94 -8.96 -17.31
N LEU A 391 -16.35 -10.09 -16.92
CA LEU A 391 -15.93 -11.13 -17.85
C LEU A 391 -17.10 -11.44 -18.80
N PRO A 392 -16.88 -11.49 -20.12
CA PRO A 392 -17.95 -11.82 -21.05
C PRO A 392 -18.45 -13.22 -20.72
N ALA A 393 -19.71 -13.31 -20.31
CA ALA A 393 -20.42 -14.57 -20.22
C ALA A 393 -20.32 -15.25 -21.59
N THR A 394 -19.60 -16.37 -21.64
CA THR A 394 -19.63 -17.29 -22.78
C THR A 394 -21.08 -17.71 -22.99
N GLN A 395 -21.73 -17.12 -23.99
CA GLN A 395 -23.01 -17.60 -24.47
C GLN A 395 -22.75 -18.85 -25.31
N THR A 396 -23.31 -19.96 -24.82
CA THR A 396 -23.73 -21.20 -25.50
C THR A 396 -22.73 -21.99 -26.32
#